data_AF-A0A533RLF1-F1
#
_entry.id   AF-A0A533RLF1-F1
#
_cell.length_a   1.000
_cell.length_b   1.000
_cell.length_c   1.000
_cell.angle_alpha   90.00
_cell.angle_beta   90.00
_cell.angle_gamma   90.00
#
_symmetry.space_group_name_H-M   'P 1'
#
loop_
_entity.id
_entity.type
_entity.pdbx_description
1 polymer ?
#
loop_
_entity_poly.entity_id
_entity_poly.type
_entity_poly.pdbx_seq_one_letter_code
_entity_poly.pdbx_strand_id
1 'polypeptide(L)' 'MAELTYEEAEAALAALLRFGTNPSLARIRALCAALGDPQAGLRCVRVTGTNGKTSVT' A
#
# COMPACT_ATOMS: atom_id res chain seq x y z
N MET A 1 14.00 -14.23 12.65
CA MET A 1 12.67 -13.59 12.76
C MET A 1 11.65 -14.72 12.61
N ALA A 2 10.69 -14.85 13.52
CA ALA A 2 9.64 -15.86 13.34
C ALA A 2 8.85 -15.52 12.07
N GLU A 3 8.60 -16.52 11.22
CA GLU A 3 7.70 -16.37 10.08
C GLU A 3 6.27 -16.27 10.61
N LEU A 4 5.56 -15.23 10.18
CA LEU A 4 4.12 -15.09 10.43
C LEU A 4 3.38 -16.08 9.52
N THR A 5 2.32 -16.69 10.01
CA THR A 5 1.35 -17.30 9.09
C THR A 5 0.68 -16.23 8.25
N TYR A 6 0.04 -16.62 7.14
CA TYR A 6 -0.71 -15.69 6.31
C TYR A 6 -1.81 -14.97 7.13
N GLU A 7 -2.53 -15.71 7.96
CA GLU A 7 -3.59 -15.19 8.82
C GLU A 7 -3.07 -14.20 9.87
N GLU A 8 -1.90 -14.48 10.46
CA GLU A 8 -1.26 -13.58 11.42
C GLU A 8 -0.80 -12.28 10.75
N ALA A 9 -0.25 -12.36 9.54
CA ALA A 9 0.15 -11.20 8.76
C ALA A 9 -1.06 -10.34 8.36
N GLU A 10 -2.16 -10.96 7.91
CA GLU A 10 -3.39 -10.26 7.57
C GLU A 10 -4.00 -9.56 8.80
N ALA A 11 -4.06 -10.24 9.94
CA ALA A 11 -4.55 -9.67 11.20
C ALA A 11 -3.69 -8.50 11.67
N ALA A 12 -2.36 -8.59 11.54
CA ALA A 12 -1.44 -7.51 11.86
C ALA A 12 -1.69 -6.26 10.98
N LEU A 13 -1.92 -6.45 9.67
CA LEU A 13 -2.24 -5.35 8.75
C LEU A 13 -3.58 -4.70 9.09
N ALA A 14 -4.61 -5.48 9.38
CA ALA A 14 -5.92 -4.96 9.76
C ALA A 14 -5.86 -4.11 11.04
N ALA A 15 -5.05 -4.50 12.03
CA ALA A 15 -4.87 -3.76 13.28
C ALA A 15 -4.23 -2.35 13.11
N LEU A 16 -3.53 -2.11 12.00
CA LEU A 16 -2.96 -0.79 11.69
C LEU A 16 -4.01 0.25 11.30
N LEU A 17 -5.20 -0.20 10.86
CA LEU A 17 -6.30 0.68 10.42
C LEU A 17 -7.16 1.23 11.56
N ARG A 18 -6.84 0.91 12.83
CA ARG A 18 -7.64 1.29 14.01
C ARG A 18 -7.94 2.79 14.15
N PHE A 19 -7.11 3.64 13.55
CA PHE A 19 -7.24 5.11 13.62
C PHE A 19 -7.87 5.74 12.35
N GLY A 20 -8.39 4.91 11.44
CA GLY A 20 -8.99 5.35 10.19
C GLY A 20 -7.97 5.77 9.11
N THR A 21 -8.50 6.36 8.04
CA THR A 21 -7.70 6.73 6.85
C THR A 21 -7.20 8.16 6.95
N ASN A 22 -5.88 8.35 6.80
CA ASN A 22 -5.26 9.65 6.62
C ASN A 22 -4.80 9.80 5.16
N PRO A 23 -5.48 10.63 4.33
CA PRO A 23 -5.11 10.86 2.94
C PRO A 23 -3.85 11.73 2.86
N SER A 24 -2.69 11.11 3.05
CA SER A 24 -1.38 11.74 2.97
C SER A 24 -0.35 10.80 2.35
N LEU A 25 0.59 11.38 1.61
CA LEU A 25 1.72 10.64 1.03
C LEU A 25 2.92 10.54 1.97
N ALA A 26 2.91 11.20 3.14
CA ALA A 26 4.08 11.29 4.01
C ALA A 26 4.57 9.91 4.49
N ARG A 27 3.66 9.09 5.03
CA ARG A 27 3.99 7.76 5.57
C ARG A 27 4.49 6.80 4.50
N ILE A 28 3.78 6.74 3.35
CA ILE A 28 4.15 5.82 2.28
C ILE A 28 5.46 6.24 1.59
N ARG A 29 5.72 7.55 1.44
CA ARG A 29 7.01 8.03 0.92
C ARG A 29 8.18 7.66 1.84
N ALA A 30 8.02 7.81 3.17
CA ALA A 30 9.04 7.41 4.12
C ALA A 30 9.34 5.91 4.07
N LEU A 31 8.29 5.07 3.94
CA LEU A 31 8.44 3.62 3.77
C LEU A 31 9.15 3.27 2.46
N CYS A 32 8.73 3.86 1.34
CA CYS A 32 9.39 3.67 0.05
C CYS A 32 10.87 4.03 0.07
N ALA A 33 11.22 5.18 0.67
CA ALA A 33 12.62 5.61 0.79
C ALA A 33 13.44 4.62 1.62
N ALA A 34 12.89 4.10 2.73
CA ALA A 34 13.54 3.06 3.53
C ALA A 34 13.75 1.74 2.78
N LEU A 35 12.95 1.48 1.74
CA LEU A 35 13.04 0.31 0.87
C LEU A 35 13.81 0.57 -0.44
N GLY A 36 14.44 1.74 -0.59
CA GLY A 36 15.22 2.09 -1.79
C GLY A 36 14.37 2.55 -2.98
N ASP A 37 13.23 3.18 -2.73
CA ASP A 37 12.34 3.76 -3.73
C ASP A 37 11.91 2.81 -4.87
N PRO A 38 11.36 1.61 -4.56
CA PRO A 38 10.99 0.62 -5.57
C PRO A 38 9.98 1.15 -6.61
N GLN A 39 9.15 2.13 -6.24
CA GLN A 39 8.21 2.78 -7.14
C GLN A 39 8.87 3.52 -8.31
N ALA A 40 10.13 3.95 -8.18
CA ALA A 40 10.83 4.69 -9.23
C ALA A 40 11.21 3.81 -10.43
N GLY A 41 11.33 2.49 -10.23
CA GLY A 41 11.64 1.52 -11.30
C GLY A 41 10.41 0.93 -11.99
N LEU A 42 9.19 1.23 -11.52
CA LEU A 42 7.96 0.65 -12.04
C LEU A 42 7.52 1.36 -13.33
N ARG A 43 7.48 0.64 -14.44
CA ARG A 43 6.78 1.08 -15.66
C ARG A 43 5.30 0.72 -15.55
N CYS A 44 4.46 1.66 -15.14
CA CYS A 44 3.03 1.44 -14.95
C CYS A 44 2.17 2.63 -15.39
N VAL A 45 0.89 2.35 -15.64
CA VAL A 45 -0.14 3.37 -15.89
C VAL A 45 -0.98 3.52 -14.62
N ARG A 46 -1.20 4.76 -14.16
CA ARG A 46 -2.06 5.04 -13.00
C ARG A 46 -3.46 5.39 -13.45
N VAL A 47 -4.41 4.50 -13.18
CA VAL A 47 -5.83 4.67 -13.50
C VAL A 47 -6.59 5.18 -12.26
N THR A 48 -7.42 6.21 -12.43
CA THR A 48 -8.24 6.82 -11.35
C THR A 48 -9.61 7.25 -11.89
N GLY A 49 -10.52 7.64 -11.02
CA GLY A 49 -11.88 8.08 -11.35
C GLY A 49 -12.91 7.58 -10.34
N THR A 50 -14.15 8.04 -10.38
CA THR A 50 -15.21 7.54 -9.49
C THR A 50 -15.69 6.15 -9.92
N ASN A 51 -15.89 5.94 -11.22
CA ASN A 51 -16.34 4.69 -11.83
C ASN A 51 -15.40 4.23 -12.93
N GLY A 52 -15.50 2.97 -13.37
CA GLY A 52 -14.78 2.46 -14.55
C GLY A 52 -13.30 2.12 -14.37
N LYS A 53 -12.71 2.36 -13.19
CA LYS A 53 -11.28 2.05 -12.90
C LYS A 53 -10.92 0.58 -13.21
N THR A 54 -11.78 -0.35 -12.78
CA THR A 54 -11.55 -1.78 -12.95
C THR A 54 -11.87 -2.27 -14.37
N SER A 55 -12.87 -1.71 -15.03
CA SER A 55 -13.29 -2.17 -16.38
C SER A 55 -12.43 -1.63 -17.52
N VAL A 56 -11.67 -0.56 -17.27
CA VAL A 56 -10.75 0.07 -18.24
C VAL A 56 -9.34 -0.53 -18.16
N THR A 57 -9.03 -1.26 -17.09
CA THR A 57 -7.72 -1.90 -16.87
C THR A 57 -7.80 -3.37 -17.23
#